data_AF-F4SDX6-F1
#
_entry.id   AF-F4SDX6-F1
#
_cell.length_a   1.000
_cell.length_b   1.000
_cell.length_c   1.000
_cell.angle_alpha   90.00
_cell.angle_beta   90.00
_cell.angle_gamma   90.00
#
_symmetry.space_group_name_H-M   'P 1'
#
loop_
_entity.id
_entity.type
_entity.pdbx_description
1 polymer ?
#
loop_
_entity_poly.entity_id
_entity_poly.type
_entity_poly.pdbx_seq_one_letter_code
_entity_poly.pdbx_strand_id
1 'polypeptide(L)'
;MEEELGIMVPDGRELTAAARPAYREDWSLSSKLAYLVSQLKNKQVPLHKGLCKKTVIYTQWRCFMEWIKIGLDCHGIESGSLHGEMTPQERTLQLNRFQNNNNIEAFIVSIEAGGVGLNMTCADEVYLMDAHWNPQIVQQAIDRLHRIGQTHPVKVYHVVAGGSVEQHLFNVQKKKASLARKVITLSVPKDQLKDYLKPGDTMDVLHDIGNVNACYAEYV
;
A
#
# COMPACT_ATOMS: atom_id res chain seq x y z
N MET A 1 -0.05 -35.99 9.75
CA MET A 1 -1.19 -36.05 8.82
C MET A 1 -1.62 -34.61 8.62
N GLU A 2 -0.81 -33.88 7.86
CA GLU A 2 -1.08 -32.48 7.49
C GLU A 2 -1.68 -32.53 6.09
N GLU A 3 -2.88 -31.97 5.92
CA GLU A 3 -3.59 -31.92 4.64
C GLU A 3 -2.84 -31.01 3.66
N GLU A 4 -2.45 -31.57 2.52
CA GLU A 4 -1.83 -30.88 1.40
C GLU A 4 -2.86 -30.01 0.67
N LEU A 5 -2.91 -28.71 1.00
CA LEU A 5 -3.60 -27.71 0.17
C LEU A 5 -2.65 -27.25 -0.94
N GLY A 6 -2.57 -28.04 -2.01
CA GLY A 6 -1.79 -27.71 -3.22
C GLY A 6 -2.43 -26.57 -4.01
N ILE A 7 -1.88 -25.37 -3.88
CA ILE A 7 -2.25 -24.22 -4.73
C ILE A 7 -1.40 -24.28 -6.00
N MET A 8 -2.06 -24.42 -7.15
CA MET A 8 -1.43 -24.43 -8.49
C MET A 8 -1.09 -23.01 -8.94
N VAL A 9 0.17 -22.77 -9.33
CA VAL A 9 0.64 -21.50 -9.92
C VAL A 9 0.25 -21.48 -11.42
N PRO A 10 -0.04 -20.31 -12.04
CA PRO A 10 -0.42 -20.21 -13.47
C PRO A 10 0.60 -20.79 -14.47
N ASP A 11 1.83 -21.04 -14.02
CA ASP A 11 2.93 -21.66 -14.78
C ASP A 11 3.00 -23.20 -14.57
N GLY A 12 1.96 -23.81 -14.00
CA GLY A 12 1.82 -25.27 -13.86
C GLY A 12 2.65 -25.92 -12.75
N ARG A 13 3.26 -25.14 -11.85
CA ARG A 13 4.03 -25.65 -10.71
C ARG A 13 3.15 -25.86 -9.47
N GLU A 14 3.33 -26.98 -8.81
CA GLU A 14 2.63 -27.36 -7.58
C GLU A 14 3.45 -26.95 -6.34
N LEU A 15 2.84 -26.19 -5.43
CA LEU A 15 3.53 -25.67 -4.24
C LEU A 15 3.42 -26.67 -3.09
N THR A 16 4.52 -27.38 -2.80
CA THR A 16 4.66 -28.21 -1.59
C THR A 16 5.39 -27.46 -0.49
N ALA A 17 5.25 -27.89 0.78
CA ALA A 17 5.92 -27.28 1.94
C ALA A 17 7.47 -27.22 1.80
N ALA A 18 8.04 -28.06 0.94
CA ALA A 18 9.46 -28.10 0.60
C ALA A 18 9.91 -26.99 -0.37
N ALA A 19 9.00 -26.21 -0.98
CA ALA A 19 9.31 -25.11 -1.90
C ALA A 19 9.82 -23.83 -1.20
N ARG A 20 9.79 -23.77 0.13
CA ARG A 20 10.23 -22.60 0.92
C ARG A 20 11.69 -22.13 0.70
N PRO A 21 12.68 -22.94 0.25
CA PRO A 21 14.02 -22.44 -0.05
C PRO A 21 14.13 -21.65 -1.36
N ALA A 22 13.22 -21.87 -2.32
CA ALA A 22 13.31 -21.29 -3.67
C ALA A 22 12.95 -19.79 -3.73
N TYR A 23 12.33 -19.26 -2.68
CA TYR A 23 11.84 -17.88 -2.65
C TYR A 23 12.87 -16.85 -2.19
N ARG A 24 14.12 -17.24 -1.91
CA ARG A 24 15.11 -16.30 -1.33
C ARG A 24 15.62 -15.22 -2.28
N GLU A 25 15.52 -15.37 -3.60
CA GLU A 25 16.27 -14.49 -4.53
C GLU A 25 15.45 -13.77 -5.62
N ASP A 26 14.25 -14.23 -5.98
CA ASP A 26 13.49 -13.64 -7.10
C ASP A 26 12.32 -12.77 -6.62
N TRP A 27 12.61 -11.53 -6.19
CA TRP A 27 11.60 -10.49 -5.91
C TRP A 27 10.65 -10.23 -7.10
N SER A 28 11.13 -10.53 -8.32
CA SER A 28 10.42 -10.35 -9.59
C SER A 28 9.17 -11.23 -9.73
N LEU A 29 9.05 -12.29 -8.91
CA LEU A 29 7.86 -13.13 -8.84
C LEU A 29 6.65 -12.41 -8.24
N SER A 30 6.88 -11.35 -7.44
CA SER A 30 5.79 -10.55 -6.87
C SER A 30 5.30 -9.52 -7.89
N SER A 31 4.08 -9.70 -8.38
CA SER A 31 3.41 -8.77 -9.28
C SER A 31 3.30 -7.35 -8.71
N LYS A 32 3.14 -7.20 -7.39
CA LYS A 32 3.14 -5.90 -6.71
C LYS A 32 4.52 -5.22 -6.72
N LEU A 33 5.58 -5.97 -6.42
CA LEU A 33 6.95 -5.42 -6.43
C LEU A 33 7.37 -5.05 -7.85
N ALA A 34 7.09 -5.92 -8.81
CA ALA A 34 7.34 -5.67 -10.22
C ALA A 34 6.61 -4.39 -10.70
N TYR A 35 5.35 -4.22 -10.30
CA TYR A 35 4.60 -3.00 -10.58
C TYR A 35 5.26 -1.76 -9.95
N LEU A 36 5.55 -1.80 -8.65
CA LEU A 36 6.16 -0.68 -7.92
C LEU A 36 7.49 -0.24 -8.55
N VAL A 37 8.39 -1.19 -8.80
CA VAL A 37 9.69 -0.92 -9.43
C VAL A 37 9.52 -0.33 -10.82
N SER A 38 8.60 -0.86 -11.63
CA SER A 38 8.30 -0.34 -12.97
C SER A 38 7.84 1.13 -12.89
N GLN A 39 6.94 1.46 -11.96
CA GLN A 39 6.47 2.83 -11.77
C GLN A 39 7.61 3.78 -11.36
N LEU A 40 8.47 3.36 -10.42
CA LEU A 40 9.59 4.18 -9.97
C LEU A 40 10.64 4.39 -11.08
N LYS A 41 10.93 3.38 -11.90
CA LYS A 41 11.81 3.54 -13.07
C LYS A 41 11.25 4.50 -14.10
N ASN A 42 9.95 4.41 -14.40
CA ASN A 42 9.29 5.30 -15.37
C ASN A 42 9.38 6.78 -14.95
N LYS A 43 9.40 7.06 -13.64
CA LYS A 43 9.62 8.42 -13.10
C LYS A 43 11.03 8.96 -13.33
N GLN A 44 12.04 8.10 -13.38
CA GLN A 44 13.44 8.52 -13.61
C GLN A 44 13.65 9.04 -15.04
N VAL A 45 12.70 8.79 -15.94
CA VAL A 45 12.76 9.26 -17.33
C VAL A 45 12.65 10.80 -17.38
N PRO A 46 13.52 11.52 -18.11
CA PRO A 46 13.65 12.99 -18.09
C PRO A 46 12.42 13.80 -18.54
N LEU A 47 11.34 13.14 -18.97
CA LEU A 47 10.13 13.78 -19.47
C LEU A 47 9.33 14.47 -18.35
N HIS A 48 9.50 14.05 -17.09
CA HIS A 48 8.82 14.59 -15.90
C HIS A 48 9.64 15.68 -15.19
N LYS A 49 10.21 16.63 -15.94
CA LYS A 49 10.89 17.81 -15.40
C LYS A 49 9.91 18.70 -14.63
N GLY A 50 9.76 18.48 -13.32
CA GLY A 50 9.05 19.41 -12.43
C GLY A 50 8.37 18.83 -11.19
N LEU A 51 8.23 17.50 -11.05
CA LEU A 51 7.69 16.87 -9.84
C LEU A 51 8.80 16.45 -8.88
N CYS A 52 8.54 16.53 -7.57
CA CYS A 52 9.47 15.96 -6.58
C CYS A 52 9.55 14.45 -6.81
N LYS A 53 10.77 13.92 -6.97
CA LYS A 53 11.01 12.49 -7.24
C LYS A 53 10.64 11.58 -6.06
N LYS A 54 10.36 12.16 -4.89
CA LYS A 54 10.23 11.44 -3.63
C LYS A 54 8.88 10.75 -3.52
N THR A 55 8.96 9.46 -3.19
CA THR A 55 7.81 8.57 -3.08
C THR A 55 7.81 7.92 -1.70
N VAL A 56 6.65 7.89 -1.05
CA VAL A 56 6.44 7.13 0.19
C VAL A 56 5.76 5.81 -0.12
N ILE A 57 6.22 4.72 0.48
CA ILE A 57 5.66 3.39 0.29
C ILE A 57 5.22 2.88 1.65
N TYR A 58 3.94 2.62 1.81
CA TYR A 58 3.37 2.08 3.03
C TYR A 58 3.11 0.59 2.91
N THR A 59 3.48 -0.14 3.96
CA THR A 59 3.15 -1.56 4.13
C THR A 59 2.83 -1.83 5.59
N GLN A 60 1.93 -2.78 5.86
CA GLN A 60 1.72 -3.25 7.23
C GLN A 60 2.75 -4.33 7.63
N TRP A 61 3.33 -5.01 6.65
CA TRP A 61 4.18 -6.19 6.86
C TRP A 61 5.66 -5.84 6.82
N ARG A 62 6.36 -6.10 7.93
CA ARG A 62 7.82 -5.86 7.98
C ARG A 62 8.62 -6.75 7.05
N CYS A 63 8.22 -8.01 6.91
CA CYS A 63 8.86 -8.90 5.95
C CYS A 63 8.75 -8.34 4.52
N PHE A 64 7.62 -7.72 4.18
CA PHE A 64 7.43 -7.11 2.87
C PHE A 64 8.26 -5.84 2.68
N MET A 65 8.47 -5.06 3.74
CA MET A 65 9.39 -3.92 3.73
C MET A 65 10.80 -4.32 3.28
N GLU A 66 11.34 -5.43 3.80
CA GLU A 66 12.65 -5.95 3.40
C GLU A 66 12.67 -6.37 1.92
N TRP A 67 11.60 -7.03 1.45
CA TRP A 67 11.47 -7.40 0.03
C TRP A 67 11.40 -6.20 -0.90
N ILE A 68 10.67 -5.14 -0.51
CA ILE A 68 10.62 -3.88 -1.25
C ILE A 68 12.02 -3.30 -1.33
N LYS A 69 12.74 -3.23 -0.21
CA LYS A 69 14.10 -2.70 -0.16
C LYS A 69 15.06 -3.46 -1.08
N ILE A 70 15.05 -4.79 -1.04
CA ILE A 70 15.83 -5.64 -1.96
C ILE A 70 15.48 -5.32 -3.41
N GLY A 71 14.18 -5.25 -3.74
CA GLY A 71 13.72 -4.93 -5.09
C GLY A 71 14.15 -3.54 -5.58
N LEU A 72 14.26 -2.55 -4.69
CA LEU A 72 14.74 -1.20 -5.02
C LEU A 72 16.27 -1.17 -5.18
N ASP A 73 17.00 -1.82 -4.27
CA ASP A 73 18.47 -1.89 -4.27
C ASP A 73 18.99 -2.60 -5.54
N CYS A 74 18.33 -3.68 -5.97
CA CYS A 74 18.64 -4.37 -7.24
C CYS A 74 18.52 -3.48 -8.49
N HIS A 75 17.83 -2.33 -8.38
CA HIS A 75 17.65 -1.37 -9.47
C HIS A 75 18.36 -0.04 -9.24
N GLY A 76 19.21 0.04 -8.22
CA GLY A 76 19.95 1.27 -7.89
C GLY A 76 19.06 2.42 -7.42
N ILE A 77 17.87 2.12 -6.89
CA ILE A 77 16.98 3.15 -6.31
C ILE A 77 17.33 3.30 -4.83
N GLU A 78 17.97 4.40 -4.45
CA GLU A 78 18.30 4.65 -3.04
C GLU A 78 17.01 4.89 -2.25
N SER A 79 16.83 4.09 -1.18
CA SER A 79 15.64 4.13 -0.34
C SER A 79 15.96 4.26 1.15
N GLY A 80 15.08 4.95 1.88
CA GLY A 80 15.06 4.96 3.34
C GLY A 80 13.93 4.06 3.87
N SER A 81 14.01 3.68 5.14
CA SER A 81 12.98 2.86 5.79
C SER A 81 12.68 3.33 7.21
N LEU A 82 11.43 3.21 7.65
CA LEU A 82 11.00 3.50 9.01
C LEU A 82 10.04 2.42 9.54
N HIS A 83 10.39 1.82 10.68
CA HIS A 83 9.55 0.84 11.37
C HIS A 83 9.43 1.14 12.88
N GLY A 84 8.46 0.47 13.52
CA GLY A 84 8.06 0.75 14.91
C GLY A 84 9.12 0.45 15.96
N GLU A 85 10.10 -0.41 15.67
CA GLU A 85 11.18 -0.76 16.60
C GLU A 85 12.36 0.22 16.62
N MET A 86 12.45 1.12 15.63
CA MET A 86 13.52 2.12 15.61
C MET A 86 13.43 3.05 16.82
N THR A 87 14.57 3.46 17.36
CA THR A 87 14.62 4.48 18.40
C THR A 87 14.16 5.85 17.85
N PRO A 88 13.67 6.77 18.71
CA PRO A 88 13.28 8.12 18.26
C PRO A 88 14.41 8.88 17.54
N GLN A 89 15.67 8.65 17.92
CA GLN A 89 16.85 9.26 17.31
C GLN A 89 17.05 8.73 15.87
N GLU A 90 16.99 7.42 15.68
CA GLU A 90 17.12 6.78 14.35
C GLU A 90 15.99 7.22 13.41
N ARG A 91 14.75 7.29 13.91
CA ARG A 91 13.61 7.78 13.10
C ARG A 91 13.85 9.20 12.60
N THR A 92 14.33 10.07 13.47
CA THR A 92 14.63 11.47 13.14
C THR A 92 15.77 11.56 12.12
N LEU A 93 16.81 10.74 12.28
CA LEU A 93 17.91 10.67 11.32
C LEU A 93 17.46 10.22 9.93
N GLN A 94 16.68 9.13 9.85
CA GLN A 94 16.16 8.61 8.58
C GLN A 94 15.23 9.62 7.90
N LEU A 95 14.37 10.30 8.67
CA LEU A 95 13.49 11.32 8.14
C LEU A 95 14.27 12.54 7.61
N ASN A 96 15.26 13.03 8.37
CA ASN A 96 16.13 14.12 7.92
C ASN A 96 16.93 13.74 6.68
N ARG A 97 17.42 12.50 6.60
CA ARG A 97 18.12 11.99 5.41
C ARG A 97 17.18 11.98 4.21
N PHE A 98 15.96 11.49 4.37
CA PHE A 98 14.95 11.48 3.31
C PHE A 98 14.54 12.89 2.87
N GLN A 99 14.41 13.85 3.79
CA GLN A 99 14.03 15.23 3.45
C GLN A 99 15.14 15.99 2.73
N ASN A 100 16.39 15.89 3.21
CA ASN A 100 17.49 16.73 2.74
C ASN A 100 18.33 16.11 1.60
N ASN A 101 18.30 14.78 1.44
CA ASN A 101 19.01 14.11 0.35
C ASN A 101 18.10 13.98 -0.88
N ASN A 102 18.56 14.46 -2.03
CA ASN A 102 17.84 14.33 -3.30
C ASN A 102 18.11 13.03 -4.03
N ASN A 103 19.10 12.25 -3.59
CA ASN A 103 19.40 10.93 -4.14
C ASN A 103 18.42 9.86 -3.64
N ILE A 104 17.76 10.09 -2.50
CA ILE A 104 16.78 9.16 -1.94
C ILE A 104 15.43 9.41 -2.60
N GLU A 105 15.01 8.48 -3.43
CA GLU A 105 13.78 8.58 -4.22
C GLU A 105 12.60 7.88 -3.54
N ALA A 106 12.86 6.90 -2.67
CA ALA A 106 11.82 6.10 -2.02
C ALA A 106 11.97 6.08 -0.49
N PHE A 107 10.86 6.10 0.23
CA PHE A 107 10.83 5.96 1.69
C PHE A 107 9.77 4.95 2.12
N ILE A 108 10.21 3.83 2.67
CA ILE A 108 9.35 2.71 3.04
C ILE A 108 8.94 2.86 4.51
N VAL A 109 7.65 2.85 4.80
CA VAL A 109 7.11 3.10 6.14
C VAL A 109 6.17 1.97 6.53
N SER A 110 6.37 1.42 7.72
CA SER A 110 5.37 0.54 8.33
C SER A 110 4.15 1.36 8.75
N ILE A 111 2.95 0.96 8.33
CA ILE A 111 1.68 1.66 8.66
C ILE A 111 1.51 1.79 10.19
N GLU A 112 1.94 0.78 10.96
CA GLU A 112 1.90 0.80 12.43
C GLU A 112 2.84 1.85 13.04
N ALA A 113 3.95 2.13 12.36
CA ALA A 113 4.88 3.20 12.76
C ALA A 113 4.35 4.60 12.40
N GLY A 114 3.24 4.70 11.65
CA GLY A 114 2.59 5.96 11.26
C GLY A 114 1.83 6.68 12.39
N GLY A 115 1.64 6.04 13.55
CA GLY A 115 1.06 6.67 14.74
C GLY A 115 1.94 7.74 15.38
N VAL A 116 3.23 7.74 15.03
CA VAL A 116 4.20 8.75 15.45
C VAL A 116 4.08 9.93 14.48
N GLY A 117 3.93 11.17 14.95
CA GLY A 117 3.60 12.35 14.14
C GLY A 117 4.66 12.81 13.14
N LEU A 118 5.01 11.96 12.17
CA LEU A 118 6.02 12.21 11.15
C LEU A 118 5.55 13.30 10.16
N ASN A 119 6.47 14.17 9.76
CA ASN A 119 6.22 15.21 8.75
C ASN A 119 6.82 14.77 7.42
N MET A 120 5.98 14.43 6.44
CA MET A 120 6.41 13.88 5.14
C MET A 120 6.03 14.80 3.96
N THR A 121 6.05 16.11 4.19
CA THR A 121 5.73 17.17 3.18
C THR A 121 6.70 17.24 2.00
N CYS A 122 7.71 16.37 1.93
CA CYS A 122 8.69 16.33 0.85
C CYS A 122 8.35 15.30 -0.24
N ALA A 123 7.30 14.50 -0.07
CA ALA A 123 6.91 13.46 -1.02
C ALA A 123 5.56 13.77 -1.67
N ASP A 124 5.52 13.62 -2.99
CA ASP A 124 4.35 13.97 -3.81
C ASP A 124 3.54 12.74 -4.17
N GLU A 125 4.06 11.54 -3.94
CA GLU A 125 3.37 10.30 -4.27
C GLU A 125 3.46 9.30 -3.12
N VAL A 126 2.36 8.60 -2.89
CA VAL A 126 2.27 7.54 -1.90
C VAL A 126 1.70 6.27 -2.50
N TYR A 127 2.39 5.15 -2.26
CA TYR A 127 1.96 3.82 -2.63
C TYR A 127 1.56 3.04 -1.38
N LEU A 128 0.31 2.60 -1.34
CA LEU A 128 -0.22 1.73 -0.31
C LEU A 128 -0.15 0.31 -0.84
N MET A 129 0.81 -0.47 -0.33
CA MET A 129 1.11 -1.80 -0.86
C MET A 129 0.17 -2.88 -0.31
N ASP A 130 -0.49 -2.62 0.82
CA ASP A 130 -1.40 -3.55 1.48
C ASP A 130 -2.70 -2.85 1.88
N ALA A 131 -3.81 -3.59 1.82
CA ALA A 131 -5.10 -3.12 2.33
C ALA A 131 -5.16 -3.33 3.85
N HIS A 132 -5.40 -2.26 4.60
CA HIS A 132 -5.61 -2.31 6.04
C HIS A 132 -7.12 -2.42 6.36
N TRP A 133 -7.49 -3.20 7.37
CA TRP A 133 -8.90 -3.42 7.75
C TRP A 133 -9.61 -2.15 8.24
N ASN A 134 -8.84 -1.23 8.84
CA ASN A 134 -9.32 0.07 9.28
C ASN A 134 -8.87 1.17 8.29
N PRO A 135 -9.78 1.75 7.49
CA PRO A 135 -9.43 2.80 6.52
C PRO A 135 -8.95 4.10 7.19
N GLN A 136 -9.33 4.35 8.45
CA GLN A 136 -8.94 5.59 9.14
C GLN A 136 -7.43 5.66 9.40
N ILE A 137 -6.79 4.51 9.64
CA ILE A 137 -5.33 4.46 9.81
C ILE A 137 -4.61 4.81 8.50
N VAL A 138 -5.13 4.31 7.37
CA VAL A 138 -4.60 4.65 6.05
C VAL A 138 -4.82 6.12 5.72
N GLN A 139 -6.03 6.64 5.98
CA GLN A 139 -6.32 8.05 5.76
C GLN A 139 -5.41 8.95 6.61
N GLN A 140 -5.22 8.61 7.89
CA GLN A 140 -4.32 9.36 8.76
C GLN A 140 -2.87 9.33 8.26
N ALA A 141 -2.42 8.21 7.68
CA ALA A 141 -1.10 8.09 7.07
C ALA A 141 -0.97 9.00 5.83
N ILE A 142 -1.97 9.00 4.94
CA ILE A 142 -2.08 9.90 3.79
C ILE A 142 -2.07 11.37 4.23
N ASP A 143 -2.83 11.71 5.27
CA ASP A 143 -2.92 13.08 5.81
C ASP A 143 -1.56 13.61 6.31
N ARG A 144 -0.59 12.73 6.63
CA ARG A 144 0.79 13.14 6.96
C ARG A 144 1.55 13.72 5.77
N LEU A 145 1.19 13.34 4.55
CA LEU A 145 1.74 13.88 3.31
C LEU A 145 1.00 15.15 2.88
N HIS A 146 -0.33 15.18 3.04
CA HIS A 146 -1.18 16.35 2.73
C HIS A 146 -1.05 17.50 3.75
N ARG A 147 0.01 17.52 4.56
CA ARG A 147 0.15 18.47 5.66
C ARG A 147 0.49 19.87 5.18
N ILE A 148 0.14 20.87 6.00
CA ILE A 148 0.51 22.28 5.81
C ILE A 148 2.03 22.38 5.59
N GLY A 149 2.44 22.91 4.45
CA GLY A 149 3.84 22.99 4.02
C GLY A 149 4.16 22.15 2.78
N GLN A 150 3.26 21.25 2.36
CA GLN A 150 3.33 20.61 1.04
C GLN A 150 2.87 21.60 -0.04
N THR A 151 3.67 21.73 -1.09
CA THR A 151 3.46 22.68 -2.20
C THR A 151 3.00 21.99 -3.49
N HIS A 152 3.18 20.67 -3.58
CA HIS A 152 2.80 19.87 -4.73
C HIS A 152 1.57 19.01 -4.46
N PRO A 153 0.77 18.69 -5.50
CA PRO A 153 -0.36 17.79 -5.35
C PRO A 153 0.13 16.38 -5.00
N VAL A 154 -0.38 15.83 -3.90
CA VAL A 154 -0.05 14.46 -3.47
C VAL A 154 -0.94 13.46 -4.20
N LYS A 155 -0.34 12.46 -4.85
CA LYS A 155 -1.04 11.36 -5.51
C LYS A 155 -1.01 10.11 -4.64
N VAL A 156 -2.17 9.48 -4.47
CA VAL A 156 -2.34 8.26 -3.67
C VAL A 156 -2.60 7.08 -4.60
N TYR A 157 -1.81 6.03 -4.47
CA TYR A 157 -1.92 4.80 -5.23
C TYR A 157 -2.21 3.62 -4.31
N HIS A 158 -3.41 3.04 -4.43
CA HIS A 158 -3.73 1.78 -3.75
C HIS A 158 -3.34 0.60 -4.62
N VAL A 159 -2.26 -0.11 -4.28
CA VAL A 159 -1.79 -1.28 -5.03
C VAL A 159 -2.53 -2.52 -4.54
N VAL A 160 -3.42 -3.04 -5.39
CA VAL A 160 -4.28 -4.17 -5.06
C VAL A 160 -4.02 -5.31 -6.05
N ALA A 161 -3.84 -6.52 -5.53
CA ALA A 161 -3.80 -7.72 -6.36
C ALA A 161 -5.22 -8.16 -6.73
N GLY A 162 -5.52 -8.19 -8.03
CA GLY A 162 -6.79 -8.66 -8.57
C GLY A 162 -7.06 -10.13 -8.23
N GLY A 163 -8.34 -10.48 -8.10
CA GLY A 163 -8.81 -11.82 -7.75
C GLY A 163 -8.33 -12.32 -6.38
N SER A 164 -7.80 -11.44 -5.53
CA SER A 164 -7.27 -11.79 -4.21
C SER A 164 -8.19 -11.35 -3.07
N VAL A 165 -7.92 -11.86 -1.87
CA VAL A 165 -8.58 -11.42 -0.62
C VAL A 165 -8.40 -9.91 -0.39
N GLU A 166 -7.33 -9.31 -0.90
CA GLU A 166 -7.10 -7.87 -0.76
C GLU A 166 -8.07 -7.06 -1.59
N GLN A 167 -8.38 -7.51 -2.82
CA GLN A 167 -9.39 -6.86 -3.66
C GLN A 167 -10.76 -6.90 -2.99
N HIS A 168 -11.10 -8.04 -2.37
CA HIS A 168 -12.31 -8.16 -1.59
C HIS A 168 -12.32 -7.19 -0.40
N LEU A 169 -11.26 -7.16 0.40
CA LEU A 169 -11.15 -6.27 1.56
C LEU A 169 -11.26 -4.79 1.14
N PHE A 170 -10.63 -4.41 0.03
CA PHE A 170 -10.69 -3.07 -0.52
C PHE A 170 -12.12 -2.71 -1.00
N ASN A 171 -12.81 -3.64 -1.64
CA ASN A 171 -14.22 -3.46 -2.04
C ASN A 171 -15.15 -3.28 -0.83
N VAL A 172 -14.94 -4.06 0.24
CA VAL A 172 -15.68 -3.91 1.50
C VAL A 172 -15.43 -2.52 2.12
N GLN A 173 -14.19 -2.03 2.11
CA GLN A 173 -13.88 -0.69 2.60
C GLN A 173 -14.58 0.40 1.78
N LYS A 174 -14.57 0.31 0.45
CA LYS A 174 -15.29 1.22 -0.44
C LYS A 174 -16.80 1.25 -0.16
N LYS A 175 -17.41 0.07 0.01
CA LYS A 175 -18.84 -0.05 0.38
C LYS A 175 -19.11 0.64 1.72
N LYS A 176 -18.31 0.35 2.75
CA LYS A 176 -18.42 1.00 4.08
C LYS A 176 -18.26 2.52 4.00
N ALA A 177 -17.27 3.01 3.26
CA ALA A 177 -17.04 4.45 3.09
C ALA A 177 -18.19 5.16 2.35
N SER A 178 -18.75 4.52 1.32
CA SER A 178 -19.93 5.02 0.60
C SER A 178 -21.15 5.13 1.51
N LEU A 179 -21.41 4.09 2.33
CA LEU A 179 -22.50 4.10 3.31
C LEU A 179 -22.31 5.22 4.34
N ALA A 180 -21.11 5.36 4.90
CA ALA A 180 -20.80 6.42 5.86
C ALA A 180 -21.03 7.82 5.27
N ARG A 181 -20.60 8.06 4.02
CA ARG A 181 -20.86 9.34 3.32
C ARG A 181 -22.35 9.62 3.15
N LYS A 182 -23.15 8.63 2.74
CA LYS A 182 -24.61 8.80 2.58
C LYS A 182 -25.28 9.23 3.89
N VAL A 183 -24.89 8.63 5.01
CA VAL A 183 -25.44 8.99 6.33
C VAL A 183 -25.09 10.44 6.71
N ILE A 184 -23.85 10.86 6.47
CA ILE A 184 -23.38 12.21 6.79
C ILE A 184 -24.07 13.26 5.90
N THR A 185 -24.17 13.00 4.58
CA THR A 185 -24.77 13.94 3.62
C THR A 185 -26.27 14.11 3.84
N LEU A 186 -26.99 13.04 4.19
CA LEU A 186 -28.45 13.08 4.32
C LEU A 186 -28.92 13.57 5.71
N SER A 187 -28.02 13.91 6.65
CA SER A 187 -28.37 14.25 8.04
C SER A 187 -29.44 13.33 8.63
N VAL A 188 -29.34 12.02 8.32
CA VAL A 188 -30.42 11.08 8.57
C VAL A 188 -30.65 10.95 10.08
N PRO A 189 -31.88 11.18 10.59
CA PRO A 189 -32.22 10.90 11.98
C PRO A 189 -31.91 9.44 12.32
N LYS A 190 -31.35 9.19 13.52
CA LYS A 190 -30.88 7.86 13.96
C LYS A 190 -31.88 6.71 13.75
N ASP A 191 -33.16 7.02 13.74
CA ASP A 191 -34.25 6.06 13.63
C ASP A 191 -34.40 5.46 12.21
N GLN A 192 -33.97 6.18 11.17
CA GLN A 192 -34.02 5.71 9.78
C GLN A 192 -32.72 5.03 9.31
N LEU A 193 -31.65 5.00 10.14
CA LEU A 193 -30.39 4.34 9.77
C LEU A 193 -30.53 2.83 9.56
N LYS A 194 -31.51 2.19 10.21
CA LYS A 194 -31.74 0.74 10.11
C LYS A 194 -32.16 0.31 8.70
N ASP A 195 -32.80 1.19 7.94
CA ASP A 195 -33.27 0.90 6.58
C ASP A 195 -32.13 0.92 5.55
N TYR A 196 -31.05 1.67 5.84
CA TYR A 196 -29.85 1.78 5.01
C TYR A 196 -28.75 0.77 5.39
N LEU A 197 -28.83 0.19 6.58
CA LEU A 197 -27.91 -0.83 7.08
C LEU A 197 -28.61 -2.20 7.03
N LYS A 198 -28.96 -2.68 5.83
CA LYS A 198 -29.50 -4.03 5.70
C LYS A 198 -28.38 -5.07 5.84
N PRO A 199 -28.54 -6.11 6.67
CA PRO A 199 -27.52 -7.16 6.87
C PRO A 199 -27.11 -7.89 5.57
N GLY A 200 -27.95 -7.84 4.52
CA GLY A 200 -27.67 -8.44 3.21
C GLY A 200 -26.66 -7.67 2.35
N ASP A 201 -26.56 -6.34 2.51
CA ASP A 201 -25.62 -5.51 1.71
C ASP A 201 -24.14 -5.78 2.08
N THR A 202 -23.91 -6.36 3.26
CA THR A 202 -22.61 -6.86 3.71
C THR A 202 -22.23 -8.24 3.18
N MET A 203 -23.16 -9.01 2.62
CA MET A 203 -22.95 -10.44 2.28
C MET A 203 -22.95 -10.78 0.78
N ASP A 204 -23.40 -9.89 -0.11
CA ASP A 204 -23.26 -10.09 -1.57
C ASP A 204 -21.87 -9.66 -2.06
N VAL A 205 -20.84 -10.46 -1.73
CA VAL A 205 -19.43 -10.12 -2.01
C VAL A 205 -18.60 -11.31 -2.54
N LEU A 206 -19.25 -12.43 -2.89
CA LEU A 206 -18.58 -13.65 -3.37
C LEU A 206 -18.56 -13.81 -4.91
N HIS A 207 -19.28 -12.98 -5.66
CA HIS A 207 -19.48 -13.19 -7.10
C HIS A 207 -18.50 -12.44 -8.04
N ASP A 208 -17.57 -11.63 -7.52
CA ASP A 208 -16.79 -10.69 -8.33
C ASP A 208 -15.28 -10.94 -8.22
N ILE A 209 -14.87 -12.20 -8.41
CA ILE A 209 -13.45 -12.57 -8.50
C ILE A 209 -13.01 -12.31 -9.94
N GLY A 210 -12.71 -11.04 -10.24
CA GLY A 210 -12.03 -10.66 -11.47
C GLY A 210 -10.63 -11.28 -11.59
N ASN A 211 -9.99 -11.10 -12.75
CA ASN A 211 -8.73 -11.73 -13.14
C ASN A 211 -7.64 -11.69 -12.05
N VAL A 212 -7.24 -12.88 -11.58
CA VAL A 212 -6.29 -13.16 -10.49
C VAL A 212 -4.85 -12.69 -10.73
N ASN A 213 -4.51 -12.29 -11.96
CA ASN A 213 -3.14 -11.93 -12.34
C ASN A 213 -2.89 -10.42 -12.53
N ALA A 214 -3.88 -9.56 -12.30
CA ALA A 214 -3.74 -8.12 -12.50
C ALA A 214 -3.51 -7.38 -11.17
N CYS A 215 -2.28 -6.91 -10.91
CA CYS A 215 -2.07 -5.87 -9.90
C CYS A 215 -2.29 -4.50 -10.56
N TYR A 216 -3.15 -3.67 -9.96
CA TYR A 216 -3.42 -2.33 -10.45
C TYR A 216 -3.37 -1.33 -9.30
N ALA A 217 -3.03 -0.08 -9.61
CA ALA A 217 -3.19 1.02 -8.69
C ALA A 217 -4.53 1.70 -8.96
N GLU A 218 -5.36 1.84 -7.93
CA GLU A 218 -6.49 2.75 -8.03
C GLU A 218 -6.09 4.15 -7.57
N TYR A 219 -6.53 5.13 -8.37
CA TYR A 219 -6.39 6.55 -8.11
C TYR A 219 -7.61 7.02 -7.32
N VAL A 220 -7.39 7.67 -6.18
CA VAL A 220 -8.44 8.32 -5.37
C VAL A 220 -8.19 9.81 -5.32
#